data_AF-A0A939NLA2-F1
#
_entry.id   AF-A0A939NLA2-F1
#
_cell.length_a   1.000
_cell.length_b   1.000
_cell.length_c   1.000
_cell.angle_alpha   90.00
_cell.angle_beta   90.00
_cell.angle_gamma   90.00
#
_symmetry.space_group_name_H-M   'P 1'
#
loop_
_entity.id
_entity.type
_entity.pdbx_description
1 polymer ?
#
loop_
_entity_poly.entity_id
_entity_poly.type
_entity_poly.pdbx_seq_one_letter_code
_entity_poly.pdbx_strand_id
1 'polypeptide(L)'
;MRESAIEVNSATGRPFLIEFAPDPDIIIREEMEHQHYRNVVAIEVKSGTDVSNIHNRIGEAEKSHQKARQRGFTECWTVVNVGRLDMVKARSESPSTDRFYSLAALSLRAGDEYDDFRRRVLSLTAIPSAPLTKT
;
A
#
# COMPACT_ATOMS: atom_id res chain seq x y z
N MET A 1 -20.51 -1.25 -10.42
CA MET A 1 -19.39 -1.27 -9.45
C MET A 1 -18.85 -2.69 -9.42
N ARG A 2 -17.53 -2.87 -9.53
CA ARG A 2 -16.91 -4.16 -9.20
C ARG A 2 -16.94 -4.29 -7.68
N GLU A 3 -17.50 -5.38 -7.14
CA GLU A 3 -17.76 -5.54 -5.69
C GLU A 3 -16.48 -5.49 -4.82
N SER A 4 -15.28 -5.60 -5.42
CA SER A 4 -13.98 -5.62 -4.75
C SER A 4 -13.08 -4.42 -5.05
N ALA A 5 -13.61 -3.36 -5.68
CA ALA A 5 -12.81 -2.22 -6.14
C ALA A 5 -13.43 -0.87 -5.76
N ILE A 6 -12.58 0.06 -5.33
CA ILE A 6 -12.90 1.48 -5.27
C ILE A 6 -12.30 2.14 -6.52
N GLU A 7 -13.14 2.85 -7.26
CA GLU A 7 -12.71 3.67 -8.40
C GLU A 7 -12.66 5.14 -7.97
N VAL A 8 -11.54 5.81 -8.24
CA VAL A 8 -11.36 7.22 -7.94
C VAL A 8 -10.80 7.94 -9.14
N ASN A 9 -11.44 9.04 -9.56
CA ASN A 9 -10.94 9.88 -10.63
C ASN A 9 -9.80 10.77 -10.12
N SER A 10 -8.67 10.73 -10.83
CA SER A 10 -7.57 11.66 -10.62
C SER A 10 -7.91 13.06 -11.14
N ALA A 11 -7.08 14.05 -10.80
CA ALA A 11 -7.21 15.42 -11.30
C ALA A 11 -7.08 15.53 -12.83
N THR A 12 -6.51 14.52 -13.51
CA THR A 12 -6.41 14.47 -14.98
C THR A 12 -7.61 13.80 -15.65
N GLY A 13 -8.61 13.35 -14.86
CA GLY A 13 -9.79 12.64 -15.36
C GLY A 13 -9.58 11.16 -15.65
N ARG A 14 -8.37 10.61 -15.44
CA ARG A 14 -8.11 9.18 -15.55
C ARG A 14 -8.52 8.45 -14.26
N PRO A 15 -9.15 7.26 -14.35
CA PRO A 15 -9.56 6.53 -13.16
C PRO A 15 -8.40 5.74 -12.57
N PHE A 16 -8.32 5.76 -11.25
CA PHE A 16 -7.51 4.86 -10.45
C PHE A 16 -8.41 3.80 -9.82
N LEU A 17 -7.97 2.55 -9.89
CA LEU A 17 -8.60 1.41 -9.23
C LEU A 17 -7.79 1.03 -7.99
N ILE A 18 -8.46 0.97 -6.84
CA ILE A 18 -7.94 0.42 -5.59
C ILE A 18 -8.69 -0.89 -5.34
N GLU A 19 -7.99 -2.01 -5.42
CA GLU A 19 -8.62 -3.33 -5.53
C GLU A 19 -8.01 -4.30 -4.52
N PHE A 20 -8.84 -5.16 -3.93
CA PHE A 20 -8.33 -6.39 -3.31
C PHE A 20 -7.84 -7.34 -4.40
N ALA A 21 -6.69 -7.98 -4.17
CA ALA A 21 -6.10 -8.91 -5.11
C ALA A 21 -5.57 -10.18 -4.39
N PRO A 22 -5.35 -11.29 -5.11
CA PRO A 22 -4.82 -12.50 -4.51
C PRO A 22 -3.35 -12.43 -4.07
N ASP A 23 -2.55 -11.58 -4.73
CA ASP A 23 -1.11 -11.42 -4.52
C ASP A 23 -0.61 -10.16 -5.28
N PRO A 24 -0.30 -9.03 -4.64
CA PRO A 24 -0.42 -8.71 -3.21
C PRO A 24 -1.89 -8.48 -2.77
N ASP A 25 -2.13 -8.37 -1.47
CA ASP A 25 -3.48 -8.21 -0.88
C ASP A 25 -4.28 -7.02 -1.46
N ILE A 26 -3.62 -5.89 -1.69
CA ILE A 26 -4.23 -4.68 -2.26
C ILE A 26 -3.33 -4.13 -3.38
N ILE A 27 -3.95 -3.73 -4.48
CA ILE A 27 -3.28 -3.07 -5.60
C ILE A 27 -3.92 -1.73 -5.93
N ILE A 28 -3.09 -0.77 -6.33
CA ILE A 28 -3.51 0.53 -6.88
C ILE A 28 -2.98 0.63 -8.30
N ARG A 29 -3.88 0.87 -9.26
CA ARG A 29 -3.57 0.95 -10.69
C ARG A 29 -4.26 2.12 -11.36
N GLU A 30 -3.57 2.74 -12.32
CA GLU A 30 -4.13 3.78 -13.19
C GLU A 30 -4.61 3.15 -14.49
N GLU A 31 -5.84 3.39 -14.92
CA GLU A 31 -6.29 3.01 -16.27
C GLU A 31 -5.84 4.10 -17.27
N MET A 32 -4.93 3.72 -18.16
CA MET A 32 -4.34 4.62 -19.16
C MET A 32 -5.20 4.68 -20.44
N GLU A 33 -5.76 3.53 -20.81
CA GLU A 33 -6.71 3.29 -21.90
C GLU A 33 -7.57 2.08 -21.49
N HIS A 34 -8.70 1.84 -22.17
CA HIS A 34 -9.61 0.76 -21.82
C HIS A 34 -8.88 -0.58 -21.63
N GLN A 35 -8.94 -1.13 -20.41
CA GLN A 35 -8.25 -2.37 -20.00
C GLN A 35 -6.71 -2.34 -20.03
N HIS A 36 -6.10 -1.17 -20.26
CA HIS A 36 -4.67 -0.95 -20.18
C HIS A 36 -4.32 -0.24 -18.88
N TYR A 37 -3.65 -0.96 -17.97
CA TYR A 37 -3.36 -0.49 -16.63
C TYR A 37 -1.87 -0.22 -16.43
N ARG A 38 -1.57 0.88 -15.74
CA ARG A 38 -0.26 1.12 -15.13
C ARG A 38 -0.32 0.71 -13.66
N ASN A 39 0.56 -0.21 -13.27
CA ASN A 39 0.67 -0.69 -11.90
C ASN A 39 1.43 0.33 -11.04
N VAL A 40 0.81 0.81 -9.96
CA VAL A 40 1.37 1.92 -9.17
C VAL A 40 1.84 1.43 -7.81
N VAL A 41 0.92 0.94 -6.98
CA VAL A 41 1.23 0.51 -5.60
C VAL A 41 0.78 -0.92 -5.37
N ALA A 42 1.67 -1.74 -4.85
CA ALA A 42 1.40 -3.06 -4.30
C ALA A 42 1.42 -2.95 -2.76
N ILE A 43 0.39 -3.41 -2.07
CA ILE A 43 0.31 -3.37 -0.61
C ILE A 43 -0.02 -4.76 -0.08
N GLU A 44 0.85 -5.26 0.79
CA GLU A 44 0.67 -6.52 1.51
C GLU A 44 0.30 -6.25 2.98
N VAL A 45 -0.69 -6.94 3.52
CA VAL A 45 -1.19 -6.74 4.90
C VAL A 45 -0.93 -7.97 5.76
N LYS A 46 -0.04 -7.82 6.75
CA LYS A 46 0.33 -8.87 7.72
C LYS A 46 -0.34 -8.62 9.08
N SER A 47 -1.55 -9.16 9.23
CA SER A 47 -2.51 -8.91 10.34
C SER A 47 -2.23 -9.53 11.72
N GLY A 48 -1.51 -10.66 11.79
CA GLY A 48 -1.08 -11.30 13.03
C GLY A 48 -0.21 -10.41 13.93
N THR A 49 -0.43 -10.55 15.24
CA THR A 49 0.12 -9.71 16.30
C THR A 49 1.34 -10.32 17.00
N ASP A 50 1.66 -11.58 16.71
CA ASP A 50 2.80 -12.28 17.29
C ASP A 50 4.12 -11.76 16.70
N VAL A 51 4.89 -11.09 17.54
CA VAL A 51 6.22 -10.55 17.21
C VAL A 51 7.19 -11.66 16.85
N SER A 52 7.06 -12.86 17.45
CA SER A 52 7.97 -13.98 17.22
C SER A 52 7.90 -14.50 15.79
N ASN A 53 6.75 -14.32 15.13
CA ASN A 53 6.50 -14.79 13.77
C ASN A 53 6.59 -13.67 12.71
N ILE A 54 6.90 -12.42 13.10
CA ILE A 54 6.85 -11.28 12.17
C ILE A 54 7.87 -11.41 11.03
N HIS A 55 9.04 -12.00 11.29
CA HIS A 55 10.10 -12.19 10.31
C HIS A 55 9.67 -13.11 9.16
N ASN A 56 9.00 -14.23 9.47
CA ASN A 56 8.46 -15.12 8.45
C ASN A 56 7.44 -14.41 7.57
N ARG A 57 6.59 -13.58 8.18
CA ARG A 57 5.53 -12.83 7.49
C ARG A 57 6.10 -11.69 6.64
N ILE A 58 7.20 -11.08 7.06
CA ILE A 58 7.95 -10.12 6.23
C ILE A 58 8.58 -10.84 5.03
N GLY A 59 9.16 -12.02 5.22
CA GLY A 59 9.68 -12.83 4.12
C GLY A 59 8.60 -13.28 3.12
N GLU A 60 7.37 -13.52 3.57
CA GLU A 60 6.22 -13.75 2.69
C GLU A 60 5.85 -12.50 1.88
N ALA A 61 5.81 -11.33 2.54
CA ALA A 61 5.57 -10.06 1.87
C ALA A 61 6.64 -9.77 0.81
N GLU A 62 7.92 -10.04 1.10
CA GLU A 62 9.02 -9.89 0.15
C GLU A 62 8.79 -10.71 -1.12
N LYS A 63 8.35 -11.97 -0.99
CA LYS A 63 8.07 -12.83 -2.14
C LYS A 63 6.94 -12.26 -3.00
N SER A 64 5.91 -11.71 -2.39
CA SER A 64 4.82 -11.02 -3.10
C SER A 64 5.35 -9.77 -3.84
N HIS A 65 6.13 -8.94 -3.14
CA HIS A 65 6.69 -7.71 -3.69
C HIS A 65 7.66 -7.97 -4.85
N GLN A 66 8.51 -9.00 -4.79
CA GLN A 66 9.37 -9.37 -5.92
C GLN A 66 8.56 -9.66 -7.20
N LYS A 67 7.45 -10.40 -7.08
CA LYS A 67 6.53 -10.64 -8.21
C LYS A 67 5.82 -9.37 -8.64
N ALA A 68 5.43 -8.50 -7.70
CA ALA A 68 4.83 -7.21 -8.01
C ALA A 68 5.80 -6.33 -8.82
N ARG A 69 7.09 -6.27 -8.44
CA ARG A 69 8.12 -5.57 -9.21
C ARG A 69 8.25 -6.10 -10.63
N GLN A 70 8.26 -7.41 -10.81
CA GLN A 70 8.29 -8.04 -12.14
C GLN A 70 7.05 -7.69 -12.99
N ARG A 71 5.90 -7.46 -12.34
CA ARG A 71 4.66 -6.97 -12.98
C ARG A 71 4.65 -5.44 -13.20
N GLY A 72 5.71 -4.72 -12.84
CA GLY A 72 5.84 -3.30 -13.08
C GLY A 72 5.25 -2.38 -12.00
N PHE A 73 4.98 -2.89 -10.78
CA PHE A 73 4.59 -2.03 -9.66
C PHE A 73 5.76 -1.12 -9.23
N THR A 74 5.48 0.18 -9.15
CA THR A 74 6.49 1.21 -8.82
C THR A 74 6.72 1.37 -7.32
N GLU A 75 5.76 0.99 -6.49
CA GLU A 75 5.84 1.04 -5.03
C GLU A 75 5.34 -0.28 -4.42
N CYS A 76 5.98 -0.73 -3.35
CA CYS A 76 5.68 -1.95 -2.61
C CYS A 76 5.67 -1.65 -1.10
N TRP A 77 4.52 -1.78 -0.45
CA TRP A 77 4.33 -1.41 0.95
C TRP A 77 3.84 -2.60 1.77
N THR A 78 4.36 -2.75 3.00
CA THR A 78 3.86 -3.77 3.93
C THR A 78 3.19 -3.10 5.12
N VAL A 79 1.93 -3.45 5.38
CA VAL A 79 1.22 -3.06 6.59
C VAL A 79 1.34 -4.18 7.62
N VAL A 80 1.88 -3.89 8.80
CA VAL A 80 2.11 -4.85 9.88
C VAL A 80 1.26 -4.52 11.10
N ASN A 81 0.87 -5.52 11.88
CA ASN A 81 0.07 -5.33 13.09
C ASN A 81 0.81 -5.77 14.36
N VAL A 82 2.07 -5.34 14.53
CA VAL A 82 2.89 -5.63 15.71
C VAL A 82 3.26 -4.34 16.45
N GLY A 83 3.36 -4.40 17.77
CA GLY A 83 3.62 -3.21 18.60
C GLY A 83 5.01 -2.60 18.40
N ARG A 84 6.00 -3.40 17.99
CA ARG A 84 7.34 -2.92 17.63
C ARG A 84 7.93 -3.79 16.53
N LEU A 85 8.49 -3.16 15.52
CA LEU A 85 9.23 -3.80 14.44
C LEU A 85 10.67 -3.31 14.44
N ASP A 86 11.63 -4.24 14.39
CA ASP A 86 13.03 -3.88 14.10
C ASP A 86 13.14 -3.49 12.62
N MET A 87 13.19 -2.19 12.37
CA MET A 87 13.22 -1.65 11.01
C MET A 87 14.50 -1.97 10.25
N VAL A 88 15.62 -2.17 10.93
CA VAL A 88 16.88 -2.55 10.26
C VAL A 88 16.75 -3.98 9.74
N LYS A 89 16.29 -4.89 10.60
CA LYS A 89 16.09 -6.28 10.23
C LYS A 89 14.99 -6.44 9.17
N ALA A 90 13.85 -5.76 9.34
CA ALA A 90 12.75 -5.80 8.37
C ALA A 90 13.18 -5.39 6.96
N ARG A 91 13.98 -4.31 6.84
CA ARG A 91 14.51 -3.87 5.54
C ARG A 91 15.51 -4.86 4.94
N SER A 92 16.29 -5.56 5.78
CA SER A 92 17.20 -6.60 5.30
C SER A 92 16.46 -7.85 4.82
N GLU A 93 15.33 -8.20 5.45
CA GLU A 93 14.53 -9.39 5.12
C GLU A 93 13.57 -9.13 3.95
N SER A 94 13.17 -7.87 3.73
CA SER A 94 12.33 -7.48 2.60
C SER A 94 12.86 -6.25 1.89
N PRO A 95 13.94 -6.40 1.09
CA PRO A 95 14.56 -5.29 0.35
C PRO A 95 13.67 -4.74 -0.76
N SER A 96 12.66 -5.48 -1.24
CA SER A 96 11.72 -5.00 -2.25
C SER A 96 10.63 -4.10 -1.67
N THR A 97 10.47 -4.08 -0.34
CA THR A 97 9.52 -3.22 0.38
C THR A 97 10.09 -1.80 0.53
N ASP A 98 9.41 -0.83 -0.08
CA ASP A 98 9.76 0.58 0.07
C ASP A 98 9.38 1.12 1.46
N ARG A 99 8.23 0.65 1.97
CA ARG A 99 7.61 1.19 3.19
C ARG A 99 6.96 0.13 4.05
N PHE A 100 7.13 0.30 5.34
CA PHE A 100 6.39 -0.43 6.35
C PHE A 100 5.45 0.54 7.05
N TYR A 101 4.22 0.12 7.28
CA TYR A 101 3.25 0.87 8.06
C TYR A 101 2.66 0.03 9.19
N SER A 102 2.41 0.62 10.35
CA SER A 102 1.66 0.01 11.44
C SER A 102 0.16 0.10 11.18
N LEU A 103 -0.52 -1.04 11.15
CA LEU A 103 -1.98 -1.11 11.05
C LEU A 103 -2.64 -0.35 12.20
N ALA A 104 -2.07 -0.44 13.41
CA ALA A 104 -2.58 0.28 14.57
C ALA A 104 -2.49 1.80 14.36
N ALA A 105 -1.36 2.30 13.84
CA ALA A 105 -1.19 3.73 13.57
C ALA A 105 -2.11 4.21 12.43
N LEU A 106 -2.22 3.46 11.34
CA LEU A 106 -3.13 3.80 10.24
C LEU A 106 -4.60 3.84 10.69
N SER A 107 -4.98 2.96 11.62
CA SER A 107 -6.34 2.87 12.15
C SER A 107 -6.75 4.09 12.99
N LEU A 108 -5.78 4.80 13.59
CA LEU A 108 -6.03 6.03 14.34
C LEU A 108 -6.46 7.19 13.44
N ARG A 109 -6.18 7.12 12.13
CA ARG A 109 -6.45 8.19 11.16
C ARG A 109 -5.84 9.55 11.56
N ALA A 110 -4.74 9.51 12.30
CA ALA A 110 -4.03 10.67 12.80
C ALA A 110 -2.56 10.29 13.06
N GLY A 111 -1.70 11.31 13.11
CA GLY A 111 -0.28 11.16 13.38
C GLY A 111 0.57 10.93 12.12
N ASP A 112 1.89 11.04 12.30
CA ASP A 112 2.84 11.17 11.19
C ASP A 112 2.81 10.01 10.19
N GLU A 113 2.62 8.78 10.69
CA GLU A 113 2.60 7.58 9.86
C GLU A 113 1.34 7.49 8.99
N TYR A 114 0.17 7.85 9.54
CA TYR A 114 -1.06 8.00 8.77
C TYR A 114 -0.96 9.14 7.76
N ASP A 115 -0.37 10.27 8.16
CA ASP A 115 -0.21 11.43 7.28
C ASP A 115 0.79 11.15 6.15
N ASP A 116 1.87 10.39 6.38
CA ASP A 116 2.77 9.91 5.31
C ASP A 116 2.04 8.95 4.37
N PHE A 117 1.33 7.95 4.90
CA PHE A 117 0.53 7.02 4.09
C PHE A 117 -0.46 7.77 3.19
N ARG A 118 -1.26 8.66 3.78
CA ARG A 118 -2.26 9.46 3.06
C ARG A 118 -1.61 10.35 2.00
N ARG A 119 -0.54 11.08 2.34
CA ARG A 119 0.17 11.96 1.39
C ARG A 119 0.71 11.17 0.20
N ARG A 120 1.21 9.96 0.41
CA ARG A 120 1.75 9.12 -0.67
C ARG A 120 0.68 8.58 -1.57
N VAL A 121 -0.42 8.07 -1.01
CA VAL A 121 -1.56 7.64 -1.83
C VAL A 121 -2.02 8.81 -2.69
N LEU A 122 -2.22 10.01 -2.13
CA LEU A 122 -2.62 11.19 -2.89
C LEU A 122 -1.59 11.57 -3.97
N SER A 123 -0.30 11.58 -3.63
CA SER A 123 0.78 11.94 -4.57
C SER A 123 0.91 10.94 -5.73
N LEU A 124 0.72 9.64 -5.47
CA LEU A 124 0.88 8.59 -6.47
C LEU A 124 -0.34 8.42 -7.36
N THR A 125 -1.51 8.87 -6.90
CA THR A 125 -2.79 8.74 -7.61
C THR A 125 -3.27 10.05 -8.23
N ALA A 126 -2.62 11.17 -7.92
CA ALA A 126 -3.08 12.52 -8.27
C ALA A 126 -4.56 12.75 -7.90
N ILE A 127 -5.05 12.07 -6.86
CA ILE A 127 -6.41 12.26 -6.34
C ILE A 127 -6.46 13.64 -5.67
N PRO A 128 -7.45 14.50 -6.00
CA PRO A 128 -7.63 15.77 -5.32
C PRO A 128 -7.84 15.53 -3.82
N SER A 129 -7.02 16.15 -2.98
CA SER A 129 -7.31 16.17 -1.55
C SER A 129 -8.56 17.03 -1.32
N ALA A 130 -9.55 16.52 -0.58
CA ALA A 130 -10.61 17.37 -0.06
C ALA A 130 -9.96 18.56 0.70
N PRO A 131 -10.46 19.80 0.53
CA PRO A 131 -9.91 20.95 1.22
C PRO A 131 -9.90 20.68 2.73
N LEU A 132 -8.77 20.93 3.39
CA LEU A 132 -8.73 20.90 4.85
C LEU A 132 -9.71 21.96 5.34
N THR A 133 -10.84 21.54 5.89
CA THR A 133 -11.68 22.40 6.72
C THR A 133 -10.85 22.76 7.94
N LYS A 134 -10.29 23.98 7.96
CA LYS A 134 -9.75 24.55 9.19
C LYS A 134 -10.95 24.82 10.11
N THR A 135 -11.15 23.96 11.09
CA THR A 135 -11.86 24.31 12.34
C THR A 135 -11.05 25.30 13.14
#